data_AF-A0A3P6GUN2-F1
#
_entry.id   AF-A0A3P6GUN2-F1
#
_cell.length_a   1.000
_cell.length_b   1.000
_cell.length_c   1.000
_cell.angle_alpha   90.00
_cell.angle_beta   90.00
_cell.angle_gamma   90.00
#
_symmetry.space_group_name_H-M   'P 1'
#
loop_
_entity.id
_entity.type
_entity.pdbx_description
1 polymer ?
#
loop_
_entity_poly.entity_id
_entity_poly.type
_entity_poly.pdbx_seq_one_letter_code
_entity_poly.pdbx_strand_id
1 'polypeptide(L)'
;MKKQDYQHLVERIRHKINNWTCRFLSYAGRLQLIKAVLMSLVNFWAAVFRLPSQCIKEVESLCSAFLWSGPELKTTGAKVAWKDVCQLKSEGGLGIRSLKEVNKVYGLKLIWRMSTGKSLWCKWIEENLLRKKSFWEVKSKTQTGSWMWRKLLKLRDIAKMFYMKEIGSGCHTFFWYDKWSDRGALIDILGERGIIDMGIGREATVEEASLSSRRKRRHRTELLKDIEAELTEVGNRLCIEKEDVSLWRRESGYKQEFSTHETWSILRVTKTHHSWSRGVWFSQATPKYAFMTWLALLNRLSTMDRVARWSQGADTICVLCKTAQETRDHLFFECSYSSQIWGSLVKGILKETYTNEWKDIVIWISDEKMERMRLFCIRYAFQIALYTLWRERNKVRHEEKLMPIEVLKKLVDKGVRNKLSLMRSKKVRGMEKELQFWFSKRL
;
A
#
# COMPACT_ATOMS: atom_id res chain seq x y z
N MET A 1 -7.19 -11.16 -23.08
CA MET A 1 -7.08 -12.21 -22.07
C MET A 1 -8.47 -12.57 -21.60
N LYS A 2 -8.89 -13.78 -21.98
CA LYS A 2 -10.15 -14.40 -21.60
C LYS A 2 -10.00 -14.96 -20.18
N LYS A 3 -11.11 -15.42 -19.60
CA LYS A 3 -11.11 -16.04 -18.26
C LYS A 3 -10.17 -17.25 -18.17
N GLN A 4 -10.17 -18.09 -19.21
CA GLN A 4 -9.33 -19.29 -19.32
C GLN A 4 -7.83 -18.98 -19.14
N ASP A 5 -7.34 -17.87 -19.71
CA ASP A 5 -5.93 -17.49 -19.68
C ASP A 5 -5.39 -17.20 -18.27
N TYR A 6 -6.24 -16.71 -17.34
CA TYR A 6 -5.84 -16.42 -15.95
C TYR A 6 -6.37 -17.41 -14.94
N GLN A 7 -7.16 -18.38 -15.39
CA GLN A 7 -7.78 -19.37 -14.53
C GLN A 7 -6.71 -20.13 -13.73
N HIS A 8 -5.59 -20.48 -14.36
CA HIS A 8 -4.46 -21.13 -13.70
C HIS A 8 -3.87 -20.31 -12.54
N LEU A 9 -3.85 -18.97 -12.62
CA LEU A 9 -3.43 -18.11 -11.50
C LEU A 9 -4.41 -18.24 -10.33
N VAL A 10 -5.71 -18.14 -10.61
CA VAL A 10 -6.76 -18.22 -9.58
C VAL A 10 -6.78 -19.61 -8.93
N GLU A 11 -6.64 -20.66 -9.72
CA GLU A 11 -6.57 -22.05 -9.23
C GLU A 11 -5.33 -22.29 -8.38
N ARG A 12 -4.16 -21.77 -8.78
CA ARG A 12 -2.96 -21.80 -7.93
C ARG A 12 -3.17 -21.10 -6.60
N ILE A 13 -3.86 -19.96 -6.58
CA ILE A 13 -4.19 -19.24 -5.34
C ILE A 13 -5.12 -20.07 -4.47
N ARG A 14 -6.21 -20.62 -5.04
CA ARG A 14 -7.14 -21.51 -4.32
C ARG A 14 -6.43 -22.73 -3.76
N HIS A 15 -5.60 -23.39 -4.56
CA HIS A 15 -4.84 -24.56 -4.14
C HIS A 15 -3.88 -24.24 -2.99
N LYS A 16 -3.15 -23.11 -3.05
CA LYS A 16 -2.31 -22.65 -1.94
C LYS A 16 -3.13 -22.41 -0.66
N ILE A 17 -4.29 -21.76 -0.78
CA ILE A 17 -5.19 -21.49 0.34
C ILE A 17 -5.69 -22.80 0.98
N ASN A 18 -6.10 -23.77 0.16
CA ASN A 18 -6.62 -25.05 0.63
C ASN A 18 -5.54 -25.93 1.28
N ASN A 19 -4.30 -25.85 0.80
CA ASN A 19 -3.18 -26.60 1.36
C ASN A 19 -2.66 -26.01 2.67
N TRP A 20 -2.94 -24.75 2.96
CA TRP A 20 -2.63 -24.20 4.27
C TRP A 20 -3.58 -24.83 5.29
N THR A 21 -3.05 -25.67 6.16
CA THR A 21 -3.76 -26.33 7.26
C THR A 21 -4.19 -25.28 8.31
N CYS A 22 -5.25 -24.54 8.00
CA CYS A 22 -5.62 -23.31 8.69
C CYS A 22 -6.45 -23.50 9.97
N ARG A 23 -6.57 -24.72 10.52
CA ARG A 23 -7.35 -24.91 11.76
C ARG A 23 -6.82 -24.07 12.94
N PHE A 24 -5.58 -23.54 12.86
CA PHE A 24 -4.99 -22.72 13.93
C PHE A 24 -4.38 -21.37 13.50
N LEU A 25 -4.60 -20.90 12.27
CA LEU A 25 -4.03 -19.61 11.84
C LEU A 25 -4.85 -18.41 12.33
N SER A 26 -4.21 -17.57 13.15
CA SER A 26 -4.75 -16.25 13.51
C SER A 26 -4.90 -15.35 12.28
N TYR A 27 -5.75 -14.31 12.37
CA TYR A 27 -5.90 -13.31 11.30
C TYR A 27 -4.57 -12.67 10.89
N ALA A 28 -3.68 -12.40 11.85
CA ALA A 28 -2.35 -11.88 11.57
C ALA A 28 -1.48 -12.87 10.77
N GLY A 29 -1.60 -14.18 11.05
CA GLY A 29 -0.94 -15.23 10.27
C GLY A 29 -1.46 -15.32 8.85
N ARG A 30 -2.78 -15.28 8.66
CA ARG A 30 -3.42 -15.26 7.33
C ARG A 30 -3.00 -14.03 6.52
N LEU A 31 -2.98 -12.85 7.15
CA LEU A 31 -2.47 -11.62 6.56
C LEU A 31 -1.02 -11.77 6.07
N GLN A 32 -0.17 -12.41 6.86
CA GLN A 32 1.22 -12.64 6.49
C GLN A 32 1.35 -13.55 5.26
N LEU A 33 0.55 -14.61 5.16
CA LEU A 33 0.51 -15.49 4.00
C LEU A 33 0.01 -14.78 2.74
N ILE A 34 -0.99 -13.91 2.87
CA ILE A 34 -1.45 -13.06 1.76
C ILE A 34 -0.28 -12.21 1.27
N LYS A 35 0.39 -11.50 2.16
CA LYS A 35 1.49 -10.58 1.80
C LYS A 35 2.70 -11.30 1.19
N ALA A 36 3.12 -12.40 1.79
CA ALA A 36 4.36 -13.09 1.40
C ALA A 36 4.17 -13.99 0.17
N VAL A 37 3.00 -14.64 0.03
CA VAL A 37 2.78 -15.69 -0.97
C VAL A 37 1.78 -15.28 -2.04
N LEU A 38 0.57 -14.84 -1.66
CA LEU A 38 -0.45 -14.54 -2.67
C LEU A 38 -0.09 -13.28 -3.47
N MET A 39 0.33 -12.22 -2.79
CA MET A 39 0.70 -10.98 -3.45
C MET A 39 1.96 -11.14 -4.33
N SER A 40 2.93 -11.97 -3.92
CA SER A 40 4.11 -12.24 -4.75
C SER A 40 3.76 -13.02 -6.02
N LEU A 41 2.88 -14.02 -5.92
CA LEU A 41 2.36 -14.75 -7.08
C LEU A 41 1.63 -13.82 -8.06
N VAL A 42 0.76 -12.93 -7.55
CA VAL A 42 0.03 -11.98 -8.40
C VAL A 42 0.97 -10.95 -9.02
N ASN A 43 1.96 -10.46 -8.26
CA ASN A 43 2.96 -9.51 -8.76
C ASN A 43 3.79 -10.11 -9.91
N PHE A 44 4.14 -11.39 -9.83
CA PHE A 44 4.83 -12.09 -10.91
C PHE A 44 4.01 -12.06 -12.21
N TRP A 45 2.72 -12.38 -12.14
CA TRP A 45 1.84 -12.32 -13.31
C TRP A 45 1.64 -10.88 -13.81
N ALA A 46 1.40 -9.94 -12.90
CA ALA A 46 1.19 -8.53 -13.22
C ALA A 46 2.41 -7.88 -13.90
N ALA A 47 3.62 -8.36 -13.60
CA ALA A 47 4.86 -7.86 -14.19
C ALA A 47 5.02 -8.19 -15.68
N VAL A 48 4.33 -9.22 -16.17
CA VAL A 48 4.38 -9.64 -17.57
C VAL A 48 3.09 -9.28 -18.30
N PHE A 49 1.95 -9.47 -17.63
CA PHE A 49 0.64 -9.27 -18.21
C PHE A 49 -0.18 -8.29 -17.39
N ARG A 50 -0.86 -7.36 -18.08
CA ARG A 50 -1.90 -6.56 -17.45
C ARG A 50 -3.13 -7.41 -17.14
N LEU A 51 -3.35 -7.68 -15.86
CA LEU A 51 -4.48 -8.49 -15.40
C LEU A 51 -5.83 -7.82 -15.72
N PRO A 52 -6.83 -8.56 -16.25
CA PRO A 52 -8.19 -8.08 -16.43
C PRO A 52 -8.83 -7.65 -15.11
N SER A 53 -9.77 -6.71 -15.15
CA SER A 53 -10.51 -6.25 -13.97
C SER A 53 -11.24 -7.39 -13.26
N GLN A 54 -11.78 -8.36 -14.02
CA GLN A 54 -12.46 -9.52 -13.46
C GLN A 54 -11.51 -10.43 -12.67
N CYS A 55 -10.31 -10.72 -13.22
CA CYS A 55 -9.26 -11.46 -12.52
C CYS A 55 -8.87 -10.78 -11.20
N ILE A 56 -8.65 -9.46 -11.23
CA ILE A 56 -8.30 -8.66 -10.04
C ILE A 56 -9.39 -8.79 -8.97
N LYS A 57 -10.66 -8.60 -9.35
CA LYS A 57 -11.80 -8.72 -8.41
C LYS A 57 -11.88 -10.12 -7.81
N GLU A 58 -11.70 -11.16 -8.62
CA GLU A 58 -11.76 -12.56 -8.15
C GLU A 58 -10.62 -12.85 -7.16
N VAL A 59 -9.40 -12.40 -7.45
CA VAL A 59 -8.25 -12.56 -6.55
C VAL A 59 -8.42 -11.75 -5.26
N GLU A 60 -8.83 -10.48 -5.33
CA GLU A 60 -9.08 -9.66 -4.14
C GLU A 60 -10.20 -10.25 -3.28
N SER A 61 -11.24 -10.82 -3.90
CA SER A 61 -12.31 -11.53 -3.19
C SER A 61 -11.78 -12.77 -2.46
N LEU A 62 -10.91 -13.57 -3.10
CA LEU A 62 -10.29 -14.74 -2.46
C LEU A 62 -9.39 -14.33 -1.29
N CYS A 63 -8.57 -13.28 -1.45
CA CYS A 63 -7.74 -12.76 -0.38
C CYS A 63 -8.57 -12.24 0.81
N SER A 64 -9.68 -11.54 0.53
CA SER A 64 -10.61 -11.06 1.56
C SER A 64 -11.28 -12.21 2.30
N ALA A 65 -11.85 -13.17 1.57
CA ALA A 65 -12.48 -14.35 2.16
C ALA A 65 -11.47 -15.15 2.99
N PHE A 66 -10.27 -15.38 2.46
CA PHE A 66 -9.21 -16.08 3.20
C PHE A 66 -8.82 -15.34 4.48
N LEU A 67 -8.68 -14.01 4.45
CA LEU A 67 -8.36 -13.22 5.64
C LEU A 67 -9.41 -13.45 6.75
N TRP A 68 -10.71 -13.37 6.42
CA TRP A 68 -11.78 -13.37 7.42
C TRP A 68 -12.32 -14.76 7.79
N SER A 69 -12.54 -15.65 6.81
CA SER A 69 -13.09 -16.98 7.04
C SER A 69 -12.06 -18.11 6.95
N GLY A 70 -10.86 -17.86 6.44
CA GLY A 70 -9.86 -18.91 6.23
C GLY A 70 -10.21 -19.78 5.00
N PRO A 71 -9.84 -21.07 4.98
CA PRO A 71 -10.02 -21.95 3.82
C PRO A 71 -11.47 -22.20 3.41
N GLU A 72 -12.43 -21.95 4.31
CA GLU A 72 -13.85 -22.03 3.98
C GLU A 72 -14.24 -21.02 2.90
N LEU A 73 -13.45 -19.95 2.73
CA LEU A 73 -13.63 -18.92 1.71
C LEU A 73 -15.05 -18.35 1.66
N LYS A 74 -15.72 -18.26 2.82
CA LYS A 74 -16.99 -17.58 2.96
C LYS A 74 -16.84 -16.12 2.56
N THR A 75 -17.69 -15.68 1.66
CA THR A 75 -17.71 -14.31 1.13
C THR A 75 -18.39 -13.33 2.10
N THR A 76 -19.10 -13.84 3.10
CA THR A 76 -19.79 -13.09 4.13
C THR A 76 -18.97 -13.00 5.42
N GLY A 77 -19.34 -12.06 6.31
CA GLY A 77 -18.70 -11.93 7.63
C GLY A 77 -17.38 -11.14 7.63
N ALA A 78 -17.04 -10.44 6.55
CA ALA A 78 -15.90 -9.53 6.51
C ALA A 78 -16.06 -8.38 7.52
N LYS A 79 -15.10 -8.22 8.44
CA LYS A 79 -15.15 -7.19 9.49
C LYS A 79 -14.78 -5.80 8.98
N VAL A 80 -13.90 -5.72 7.98
CA VAL A 80 -13.44 -4.49 7.34
C VAL A 80 -13.43 -4.73 5.83
N ALA A 81 -13.89 -3.75 5.05
CA ALA A 81 -13.93 -3.86 3.60
C ALA A 81 -12.52 -3.97 3.01
N TRP A 82 -12.35 -4.76 1.95
CA TRP A 82 -11.03 -5.01 1.35
C TRP A 82 -10.32 -3.72 0.89
N LYS A 83 -11.08 -2.74 0.39
CA LYS A 83 -10.57 -1.41 0.03
C LYS A 83 -9.90 -0.68 1.20
N ASP A 84 -10.38 -0.87 2.42
CA ASP A 84 -9.86 -0.22 3.63
C ASP A 84 -8.69 -1.04 4.20
N VAL A 85 -8.76 -2.39 4.10
CA VAL A 85 -7.61 -3.29 4.36
C VAL A 85 -6.40 -2.91 3.50
N CYS A 86 -6.63 -2.52 2.25
CA CYS A 86 -5.57 -2.15 1.31
C CYS A 86 -4.90 -0.79 1.57
N GLN A 87 -5.39 0.00 2.51
CA GLN A 87 -4.77 1.28 2.84
C GLN A 87 -3.46 1.08 3.61
N LEU A 88 -2.62 2.11 3.66
CA LEU A 88 -1.41 2.07 4.47
C LEU A 88 -1.77 1.91 5.95
N LYS A 89 -0.84 1.34 6.72
CA LYS A 89 -1.00 1.21 8.17
C LYS A 89 -1.22 2.56 8.87
N SER A 90 -0.54 3.59 8.38
CA SER A 90 -0.69 4.98 8.85
C SER A 90 -2.05 5.59 8.52
N GLU A 91 -2.69 5.09 7.47
CA GLU A 91 -4.02 5.48 6.98
C GLU A 91 -5.12 4.53 7.52
N GLY A 92 -4.78 3.65 8.47
CA GLY A 92 -5.76 2.78 9.14
C GLY A 92 -6.02 1.45 8.44
N GLY A 93 -5.29 1.12 7.37
CA GLY A 93 -5.33 -0.19 6.73
C GLY A 93 -4.30 -1.19 7.28
N LEU A 94 -4.08 -2.27 6.54
CA LEU A 94 -3.12 -3.31 6.87
C LEU A 94 -1.84 -3.26 6.03
N GLY A 95 -1.75 -2.35 5.06
CA GLY A 95 -0.59 -2.17 4.18
C GLY A 95 -0.45 -3.30 3.15
N ILE A 96 -1.57 -3.73 2.56
CA ILE A 96 -1.58 -4.54 1.33
C ILE A 96 -1.90 -3.61 0.16
N ARG A 97 -1.09 -3.55 -0.88
CA ARG A 97 -1.41 -2.69 -2.03
C ARG A 97 -2.61 -3.24 -2.80
N SER A 98 -3.52 -2.37 -3.25
CA SER A 98 -4.62 -2.78 -4.12
C SER A 98 -4.06 -3.35 -5.42
N LEU A 99 -4.61 -4.48 -5.87
CA LEU A 99 -4.17 -5.12 -7.11
C LEU A 99 -4.50 -4.27 -8.34
N LYS A 100 -5.53 -3.41 -8.25
CA LYS A 100 -5.83 -2.44 -9.30
C LYS A 100 -4.70 -1.42 -9.49
N GLU A 101 -4.13 -0.91 -8.39
CA GLU A 101 -3.02 0.04 -8.41
C GLU A 101 -1.72 -0.64 -8.85
N VAL A 102 -1.43 -1.82 -8.29
CA VAL A 102 -0.26 -2.62 -8.64
C VAL A 102 -0.25 -2.95 -10.14
N ASN A 103 -1.38 -3.40 -10.69
CA ASN A 103 -1.52 -3.73 -12.11
C ASN A 103 -1.35 -2.49 -13.02
N LYS A 104 -1.72 -1.29 -12.54
CA LYS A 104 -1.45 -0.03 -13.25
C LYS A 104 0.05 0.26 -13.27
N VAL A 105 0.72 0.16 -12.13
CA VAL A 105 2.16 0.44 -12.01
C VAL A 105 2.99 -0.52 -12.85
N TYR A 106 2.67 -1.82 -12.85
CA TYR A 106 3.36 -2.77 -13.72
C TYR A 106 3.12 -2.49 -15.22
N GLY A 107 1.92 -2.02 -15.59
CA GLY A 107 1.68 -1.51 -16.94
C GLY A 107 2.60 -0.34 -17.31
N LEU A 108 2.83 0.59 -16.39
CA LEU A 108 3.79 1.69 -16.59
C LEU A 108 5.23 1.18 -16.66
N LYS A 109 5.58 0.15 -15.87
CA LYS A 109 6.89 -0.51 -15.94
C LYS A 109 7.14 -1.14 -17.31
N LEU A 110 6.12 -1.70 -17.95
CA LEU A 110 6.22 -2.24 -19.31
C LEU A 110 6.44 -1.11 -20.34
N ILE A 111 5.76 0.03 -20.19
CA ILE A 111 6.00 1.21 -21.03
C ILE A 111 7.43 1.70 -20.85
N TRP A 112 7.90 1.83 -19.61
CA TRP A 112 9.29 2.19 -19.32
C TRP A 112 10.29 1.24 -19.98
N ARG A 113 10.08 -0.08 -19.85
CA ARG A 113 10.94 -1.09 -20.47
C ARG A 113 10.97 -0.97 -22.00
N MET A 114 9.85 -0.60 -22.61
CA MET A 114 9.79 -0.36 -24.05
C MET A 114 10.60 0.89 -24.43
N SER A 115 10.54 1.96 -23.62
CA SER A 115 11.30 3.20 -23.86
C SER A 115 12.82 3.09 -23.63
N THR A 116 13.26 2.17 -22.76
CA THR A 116 14.70 2.00 -22.43
C THR A 116 15.33 0.74 -23.01
N GLY A 117 14.51 -0.20 -23.49
CA GLY A 117 14.92 -1.60 -23.57
C GLY A 117 15.55 -1.96 -24.89
N LYS A 118 16.73 -2.60 -24.82
CA LYS A 118 17.39 -3.27 -25.96
C LYS A 118 16.90 -4.72 -26.17
N SER A 119 15.82 -5.13 -25.48
CA SER A 119 15.32 -6.51 -25.48
C SER A 119 14.65 -6.88 -26.82
N LEU A 120 14.61 -8.17 -27.16
CA LEU A 120 13.93 -8.66 -28.37
C LEU A 120 12.47 -8.23 -28.44
N TRP A 121 11.77 -8.20 -27.30
CA TRP A 121 10.39 -7.74 -27.23
C TRP A 121 10.27 -6.25 -27.58
N CYS A 122 11.21 -5.41 -27.13
CA CYS A 122 11.22 -3.99 -27.46
C CYS A 122 11.50 -3.77 -28.95
N LYS A 123 12.55 -4.41 -29.49
CA LYS A 123 12.88 -4.35 -30.93
C LYS A 123 11.72 -4.80 -31.81
N TRP A 124 11.06 -5.89 -31.43
CA TRP A 124 9.88 -6.37 -32.16
C TRP A 124 8.73 -5.35 -32.15
N ILE A 125 8.47 -4.70 -31.01
CA ILE A 125 7.45 -3.64 -30.92
C ILE A 125 7.81 -2.45 -31.80
N GLU A 126 9.07 -2.01 -31.78
CA GLU A 126 9.57 -0.90 -32.58
C GLU A 126 9.36 -1.15 -34.08
N GLU A 127 9.76 -2.33 -34.57
CA GLU A 127 9.68 -2.71 -35.97
C GLU A 127 8.23 -2.99 -36.43
N ASN A 128 7.44 -3.72 -35.64
CA ASN A 128 6.15 -4.25 -36.09
C ASN A 128 4.96 -3.37 -35.70
N LEU A 129 5.00 -2.74 -34.53
CA LEU A 129 3.87 -1.95 -34.00
C LEU A 129 4.08 -0.45 -34.15
N LEU A 130 5.27 0.06 -33.84
CA LEU A 130 5.57 1.50 -33.92
C LEU A 130 5.96 1.93 -35.34
N ARG A 131 6.70 1.11 -36.10
CA ARG A 131 7.11 1.37 -37.48
C ARG A 131 7.72 2.78 -37.65
N LYS A 132 8.73 3.09 -36.83
CA LYS A 132 9.40 4.41 -36.72
C LYS A 132 8.57 5.55 -36.13
N LYS A 133 7.33 5.32 -35.73
CA LYS A 133 6.52 6.34 -35.04
C LYS A 133 6.80 6.38 -33.56
N SER A 134 6.61 7.58 -32.98
CA SER A 134 6.63 7.71 -31.52
C SER A 134 5.48 6.94 -30.88
N PHE A 135 5.75 6.21 -29.80
CA PHE A 135 4.72 5.61 -28.96
C PHE A 135 3.66 6.63 -28.50
N TRP A 136 4.09 7.88 -28.32
CA TRP A 136 3.21 8.93 -27.81
C TRP A 136 2.16 9.37 -28.83
N GLU A 137 2.38 9.14 -30.12
CA GLU A 137 1.48 9.50 -31.22
C GLU A 137 0.41 8.41 -31.48
N VAL A 138 0.73 7.14 -31.28
CA VAL A 138 -0.10 6.01 -31.73
C VAL A 138 -1.55 6.10 -31.24
N LYS A 139 -2.53 6.12 -32.15
CA LYS A 139 -3.95 6.29 -31.77
C LYS A 139 -4.43 5.12 -30.90
N SER A 140 -5.17 5.42 -29.83
CA SER A 140 -5.68 4.40 -28.91
C SER A 140 -6.73 3.45 -29.52
N LYS A 141 -7.35 3.83 -30.65
CA LYS A 141 -8.36 3.05 -31.39
C LYS A 141 -7.76 2.17 -32.50
N THR A 142 -6.45 2.01 -32.54
CA THR A 142 -5.77 1.18 -33.53
C THR A 142 -6.20 -0.29 -33.41
N GLN A 143 -6.52 -0.93 -34.55
CA GLN A 143 -6.84 -2.37 -34.60
C GLN A 143 -5.57 -3.23 -34.61
N THR A 144 -4.43 -2.65 -34.95
CA THR A 144 -3.11 -3.28 -34.93
C THR A 144 -2.64 -3.59 -33.52
N GLY A 145 -1.96 -4.73 -33.39
CA GLY A 145 -1.31 -5.16 -32.15
C GLY A 145 -2.23 -5.95 -31.22
N SER A 146 -1.60 -6.55 -30.21
CA SER A 146 -2.30 -7.41 -29.26
C SER A 146 -3.28 -6.64 -28.38
N TRP A 147 -4.16 -7.37 -27.70
CA TRP A 147 -5.00 -6.78 -26.66
C TRP A 147 -4.18 -6.11 -25.54
N MET A 148 -2.96 -6.61 -25.26
CA MET A 148 -2.03 -6.04 -24.29
C MET A 148 -1.53 -4.67 -24.76
N TRP A 149 -1.12 -4.59 -26.03
CA TRP A 149 -0.68 -3.34 -26.66
C TRP A 149 -1.73 -2.24 -26.51
N ARG A 150 -2.98 -2.54 -26.88
CA ARG A 150 -4.10 -1.61 -26.75
C ARG A 150 -4.35 -1.18 -25.31
N LYS A 151 -4.03 -2.03 -24.33
CA LYS A 151 -4.10 -1.67 -22.91
C LYS A 151 -2.93 -0.75 -22.51
N LEU A 152 -1.70 -1.01 -22.97
CA LEU A 152 -0.56 -0.12 -22.71
C LEU A 152 -0.80 1.28 -23.29
N LEU A 153 -1.37 1.39 -24.50
CA LEU A 153 -1.76 2.68 -25.08
C LEU A 153 -2.72 3.48 -24.18
N LYS A 154 -3.63 2.81 -23.45
CA LYS A 154 -4.53 3.49 -22.49
C LYS A 154 -3.84 3.97 -21.21
N LEU A 155 -2.60 3.57 -20.96
CA LEU A 155 -1.79 4.08 -19.83
C LEU A 155 -0.85 5.20 -20.25
N ARG A 156 -0.80 5.53 -21.53
CA ARG A 156 0.12 6.50 -22.08
C ARG A 156 0.01 7.86 -21.39
N ASP A 157 -1.20 8.38 -21.22
CA ASP A 157 -1.39 9.73 -20.67
C ASP A 157 -0.87 9.81 -19.23
N ILE A 158 -1.02 8.70 -18.47
CA ILE A 158 -0.41 8.57 -17.15
C ILE A 158 1.10 8.48 -17.28
N ALA A 159 1.64 7.68 -18.20
CA ALA A 159 3.08 7.52 -18.40
C ALA A 159 3.78 8.83 -18.79
N LYS A 160 3.15 9.68 -19.61
CA LYS A 160 3.66 11.02 -19.97
C LYS A 160 3.98 11.88 -18.75
N MET A 161 3.21 11.76 -17.67
CA MET A 161 3.44 12.51 -16.42
C MET A 161 4.72 12.09 -15.70
N PHE A 162 5.24 10.90 -15.98
CA PHE A 162 6.44 10.34 -15.35
C PHE A 162 7.64 10.31 -16.29
N TYR A 163 7.43 10.36 -17.60
CA TYR A 163 8.48 10.18 -18.58
C TYR A 163 9.12 11.50 -19.00
N MET A 164 10.43 11.50 -19.19
CA MET A 164 11.23 12.60 -19.73
C MET A 164 12.43 12.00 -20.48
N LYS A 165 13.01 12.75 -21.41
CA LYS A 165 14.30 12.43 -22.02
C LYS A 165 15.30 13.52 -21.72
N GLU A 166 16.49 13.09 -21.33
CA GLU A 166 17.69 13.91 -21.31
C GLU A 166 18.45 13.69 -22.61
N ILE A 167 18.77 14.79 -23.28
CA ILE A 167 19.33 14.77 -24.64
C ILE A 167 20.84 14.53 -24.58
N GLY A 168 21.31 13.54 -25.33
CA GLY A 168 22.72 13.33 -25.66
C GLY A 168 22.96 13.69 -27.12
N SER A 169 22.87 12.70 -28.00
CA SER A 169 22.99 12.86 -29.45
C SER A 169 21.74 13.46 -30.10
N GLY A 170 20.57 13.30 -29.48
CA GLY A 170 19.27 13.74 -30.00
C GLY A 170 18.66 12.82 -31.06
N CYS A 171 19.35 11.76 -31.48
CA CYS A 171 18.95 10.90 -32.59
C CYS A 171 17.84 9.90 -32.23
N HIS A 172 17.60 9.66 -30.94
CA HIS A 172 16.53 8.78 -30.47
C HIS A 172 15.39 9.55 -29.81
N THR A 173 15.43 10.89 -29.81
CA THR A 173 14.45 11.75 -29.14
C THR A 173 13.57 12.43 -30.15
N PHE A 174 12.27 12.14 -30.14
CA PHE A 174 11.31 12.78 -31.04
C PHE A 174 11.04 14.21 -30.61
N PHE A 175 11.29 15.17 -31.51
CA PHE A 175 11.19 16.61 -31.23
C PHE A 175 9.80 17.00 -30.70
N TRP A 176 8.74 16.49 -31.33
CA TRP A 176 7.36 16.86 -31.01
C TRP A 176 6.79 16.13 -29.79
N TYR A 177 7.20 14.87 -29.60
CA TYR A 177 6.45 13.91 -28.79
C TYR A 177 7.12 13.58 -27.46
N ASP A 178 8.45 13.54 -27.42
CA ASP A 178 9.19 13.28 -26.19
C ASP A 178 9.31 14.56 -25.36
N LYS A 179 9.23 14.43 -24.04
CA LYS A 179 9.46 15.55 -23.12
C LYS A 179 10.97 15.71 -22.92
N TRP A 180 11.59 16.56 -23.73
CA TRP A 180 13.00 16.95 -23.58
C TRP A 180 13.18 18.42 -23.16
N SER A 181 12.12 19.23 -23.32
CA SER A 181 12.04 20.62 -22.85
C SER A 181 11.35 20.69 -21.49
N ASP A 182 11.69 21.69 -20.69
CA ASP A 182 10.99 22.03 -19.45
C ASP A 182 9.52 22.44 -19.71
N ARG A 183 9.20 22.86 -20.94
CA ARG A 183 7.84 23.22 -21.36
C ARG A 183 6.92 22.01 -21.52
N GLY A 184 7.47 20.79 -21.57
CA GLY A 184 6.71 19.57 -21.83
C GLY A 184 6.93 19.02 -23.24
N ALA A 185 6.00 18.21 -23.73
CA ALA A 185 6.00 17.76 -25.12
C ALA A 185 5.46 18.88 -26.02
N LEU A 186 6.22 19.30 -27.02
CA LEU A 186 5.89 20.48 -27.84
C LEU A 186 4.58 20.31 -28.63
N ILE A 187 4.21 19.07 -28.98
CA ILE A 187 2.93 18.79 -29.66
C ILE A 187 1.72 19.11 -28.75
N ASP A 188 1.85 18.96 -27.44
CA ASP A 188 0.77 19.23 -26.50
C ASP A 188 0.57 20.76 -26.32
N ILE A 189 1.56 21.57 -26.70
CA ILE A 189 1.55 23.04 -26.62
C ILE A 189 1.10 23.67 -27.95
N LEU A 190 1.75 23.30 -29.04
CA LEU A 190 1.56 23.93 -30.35
C LEU A 190 0.50 23.22 -31.22
N GLY A 191 0.13 21.99 -30.85
CA GLY A 191 -0.78 21.16 -31.62
C GLY A 191 -0.26 20.85 -33.03
N GLU A 192 -1.14 20.31 -33.86
CA GLU A 192 -0.82 19.91 -35.24
C GLU A 192 -0.38 21.08 -36.13
N ARG A 193 -0.82 22.31 -35.84
CA ARG A 193 -0.39 23.52 -36.57
C ARG A 193 1.08 23.85 -36.31
N GLY A 194 1.59 23.55 -35.11
CA GLY A 194 2.99 23.74 -34.76
C GLY A 194 3.97 23.08 -35.73
N ILE A 195 3.62 21.89 -36.24
CA ILE A 195 4.43 21.14 -37.21
C ILE A 195 4.62 21.97 -38.49
N ILE A 196 3.56 22.62 -38.94
CA ILE A 196 3.58 23.48 -40.13
C ILE A 196 4.33 24.78 -39.81
N ASP A 197 4.03 25.41 -38.68
CA ASP A 197 4.57 26.72 -38.32
C ASP A 197 6.09 26.68 -38.07
N MET A 198 6.60 25.60 -37.49
CA MET A 198 8.03 25.37 -37.27
C MET A 198 8.77 24.80 -38.48
N GLY A 199 8.03 24.18 -39.42
CA GLY A 199 8.62 23.51 -40.58
C GLY A 199 9.49 22.29 -40.21
N ILE A 200 9.24 21.66 -39.06
CA ILE A 200 9.93 20.46 -38.60
C ILE A 200 8.99 19.27 -38.82
N GLY A 201 9.48 18.22 -39.48
CA GLY A 201 8.70 17.03 -39.80
C GLY A 201 8.08 16.37 -38.57
N ARG A 202 6.94 15.69 -38.76
CA ARG A 202 6.18 15.05 -37.67
C ARG A 202 6.99 14.03 -36.87
N GLU A 203 7.79 13.24 -37.58
CA GLU A 203 8.58 12.14 -37.01
C GLU A 203 10.04 12.58 -36.75
N ALA A 204 10.34 13.88 -36.87
CA ALA A 204 11.69 14.40 -36.75
C ALA A 204 12.27 14.21 -35.35
N THR A 205 13.56 13.87 -35.30
CA THR A 205 14.32 13.80 -34.06
C THR A 205 14.83 15.19 -33.66
N VAL A 206 15.28 15.35 -32.41
CA VAL A 206 15.90 16.61 -31.95
C VAL A 206 17.18 16.89 -32.72
N GLU A 207 17.95 15.86 -33.02
CA GLU A 207 19.14 15.95 -33.88
C GLU A 207 18.77 16.49 -35.27
N GLU A 208 17.80 15.87 -35.95
CA GLU A 208 17.35 16.31 -37.28
C GLU A 208 16.79 17.73 -37.23
N ALA A 209 16.01 18.06 -36.21
CA ALA A 209 15.44 19.41 -36.02
C ALA A 209 16.52 20.48 -35.79
N SER A 210 17.65 20.10 -35.21
CA SER A 210 18.76 21.02 -34.90
C SER A 210 19.80 21.13 -36.01
N LEU A 211 20.18 20.00 -36.62
CA LEU A 211 21.31 19.91 -37.56
C LEU A 211 20.89 20.04 -39.03
N SER A 212 19.63 19.77 -39.37
CA SER A 212 19.20 19.94 -40.76
C SER A 212 19.33 21.40 -41.18
N SER A 213 19.79 21.65 -42.42
CA SER A 213 19.68 22.95 -43.10
C SER A 213 18.21 23.22 -43.44
N ARG A 214 17.39 23.35 -42.40
CA ARG A 214 15.99 23.74 -42.48
C ARG A 214 15.91 25.22 -42.81
N ARG A 215 15.02 25.59 -43.74
CA ARG A 215 14.68 27.00 -43.96
C ARG A 215 13.94 27.52 -42.72
N LYS A 216 14.70 28.14 -41.81
CA LYS A 216 14.14 28.81 -40.62
C LYS A 216 13.05 29.78 -41.06
N ARG A 217 11.82 29.54 -40.63
CA ARG A 217 10.70 30.43 -40.92
C ARG A 217 10.80 31.65 -40.02
N ARG A 218 10.42 32.83 -40.50
CA ARG A 218 10.26 33.99 -39.63
C ARG A 218 9.05 33.77 -38.73
N HIS A 219 9.30 33.37 -37.49
CA HIS A 219 8.26 33.12 -36.50
C HIS A 219 7.64 34.44 -36.04
N ARG A 220 6.31 34.55 -36.17
CA ARG A 220 5.54 35.74 -35.76
C ARG A 220 5.21 35.75 -34.26
N THR A 221 5.22 34.59 -33.63
CA THR A 221 4.84 34.41 -32.22
C THR A 221 6.08 34.26 -31.34
N GLU A 222 6.11 34.94 -30.19
CA GLU A 222 7.22 34.83 -29.21
C GLU A 222 7.47 33.39 -28.77
N LEU A 223 6.40 32.60 -28.51
CA LEU A 223 6.54 31.19 -28.15
C LEU A 223 7.33 30.35 -29.18
N LEU A 224 7.14 30.63 -30.48
CA LEU A 224 7.86 29.92 -31.53
C LEU A 224 9.32 30.38 -31.62
N LYS A 225 9.59 31.67 -31.33
CA LYS A 225 10.97 32.19 -31.23
C LYS A 225 11.71 31.58 -30.04
N ASP A 226 11.04 31.47 -28.90
CA ASP A 226 11.58 30.83 -27.70
C ASP A 226 11.97 29.38 -27.95
N ILE A 227 11.08 28.60 -28.58
CA ILE A 227 11.34 27.19 -28.90
C ILE A 227 12.51 27.06 -29.88
N GLU A 228 12.62 27.97 -30.85
CA GLU A 228 13.74 27.99 -31.80
C GLU A 228 15.07 28.36 -31.12
N ALA A 229 15.04 29.28 -30.14
CA ALA A 229 16.20 29.64 -29.34
C ALA A 229 16.65 28.47 -28.45
N GLU A 230 15.70 27.82 -27.76
CA GLU A 230 15.96 26.62 -26.95
C GLU A 230 16.53 25.48 -27.79
N LEU A 231 15.98 25.25 -28.99
CA LEU A 231 16.49 24.25 -29.93
C LEU A 231 17.91 24.58 -30.42
N THR A 232 18.22 25.86 -30.65
CA THR A 232 19.60 26.27 -31.01
C THR A 232 20.57 26.02 -29.86
N GLU A 233 20.17 26.30 -28.62
CA GLU A 233 20.97 26.05 -27.43
C GLU A 233 21.20 24.55 -27.19
N VAL A 234 20.14 23.75 -27.35
CA VAL A 234 20.23 22.28 -27.32
C VAL A 234 21.15 21.76 -28.42
N GLY A 235 21.03 22.29 -29.63
CA GLY A 235 21.88 21.96 -30.77
C GLY A 235 23.37 22.12 -30.48
N ASN A 236 23.75 23.23 -29.85
CA ASN A 236 25.13 23.50 -29.44
C ASN A 236 25.65 22.53 -28.36
N ARG A 237 24.74 21.87 -27.62
CA ARG A 237 25.08 20.90 -26.57
C ARG A 237 25.02 19.45 -27.03
N LEU A 238 24.54 19.17 -28.25
CA LEU A 238 24.43 17.81 -28.76
C LEU A 238 25.81 17.14 -28.79
N CYS A 239 25.87 15.92 -28.29
CA CYS A 239 27.10 15.13 -28.25
C CYS A 239 26.84 13.78 -28.91
N ILE A 240 27.39 13.60 -30.11
CA ILE A 240 27.20 12.40 -30.95
C ILE A 240 27.57 11.11 -30.20
N GLU A 241 28.57 11.18 -29.32
CA GLU A 241 29.06 10.03 -28.55
C GLU A 241 28.17 9.67 -27.35
N LYS A 242 27.25 10.54 -26.93
CA LYS A 242 26.36 10.30 -25.79
C LYS A 242 25.00 9.81 -26.26
N GLU A 243 24.58 8.64 -25.80
CA GLU A 243 23.21 8.16 -26.05
C GLU A 243 22.17 9.04 -25.32
N ASP A 244 21.01 9.25 -25.94
CA ASP A 244 19.86 9.87 -25.29
C ASP A 244 19.36 9.01 -24.12
N VAL A 245 19.04 9.66 -23.01
CA VAL A 245 18.71 8.97 -21.77
C VAL A 245 17.23 9.17 -21.45
N SER A 246 16.49 8.07 -21.34
CA SER A 246 15.15 8.10 -20.77
C SER A 246 15.23 8.27 -19.26
N LEU A 247 14.38 9.14 -18.71
CA LEU A 247 14.24 9.38 -17.29
C LEU A 247 12.80 9.13 -16.83
N TRP A 248 12.67 8.61 -15.61
CA TRP A 248 11.41 8.37 -14.93
C TRP A 248 11.32 9.21 -13.66
N ARG A 249 10.16 9.84 -13.45
CA ARG A 249 9.87 10.64 -12.28
C ARG A 249 9.84 9.79 -11.02
N ARG A 250 10.64 10.19 -10.05
CA ARG A 250 10.78 9.63 -8.70
C ARG A 250 10.49 10.73 -7.67
N GLU A 251 10.46 10.35 -6.39
CA GLU A 251 10.18 11.32 -5.31
C GLU A 251 11.26 12.39 -5.22
N SER A 252 12.51 12.06 -5.57
CA SER A 252 13.67 12.96 -5.60
C SER A 252 13.95 13.60 -6.97
N GLY A 253 12.99 13.57 -7.90
CA GLY A 253 13.13 14.09 -9.27
C GLY A 253 13.25 13.00 -10.33
N TYR A 254 13.74 13.34 -11.51
CA TYR A 254 13.85 12.41 -12.63
C TYR A 254 15.13 11.56 -12.53
N LYS A 255 15.04 10.25 -12.79
CA LYS A 255 16.16 9.29 -12.70
C LYS A 255 16.12 8.27 -13.85
N GLN A 256 17.26 7.68 -14.19
CA GLN A 256 17.39 6.63 -15.22
C GLN A 256 16.82 5.25 -14.80
N GLU A 257 16.15 5.17 -13.66
CA GLU A 257 15.66 3.93 -13.08
C GLU A 257 14.18 4.00 -12.73
N PHE A 258 13.46 2.93 -13.06
CA PHE A 258 12.07 2.78 -12.67
C PHE A 258 11.94 2.17 -11.27
N SER A 259 11.32 2.90 -10.35
CA SER A 259 10.94 2.41 -9.02
C SER A 259 9.45 2.08 -8.99
N THR A 260 9.10 0.79 -8.88
CA THR A 260 7.71 0.34 -8.69
C THR A 260 7.13 0.92 -7.40
N HIS A 261 7.94 1.07 -6.35
CA HIS A 261 7.50 1.60 -5.06
C HIS A 261 7.11 3.08 -5.17
N GLU A 262 8.00 3.92 -5.69
CA GLU A 262 7.75 5.37 -5.78
C GLU A 262 6.70 5.70 -6.83
N THR A 263 6.70 5.01 -7.96
CA THR A 263 5.63 5.18 -8.96
C THR A 263 4.26 4.87 -8.35
N TRP A 264 4.17 3.82 -7.52
CA TRP A 264 2.95 3.54 -6.77
C TRP A 264 2.62 4.64 -5.73
N SER A 265 3.63 5.10 -4.99
CA SER A 265 3.51 6.17 -3.98
C SER A 265 2.94 7.47 -4.57
N ILE A 266 3.40 7.86 -5.76
CA ILE A 266 2.96 9.06 -6.48
C ILE A 266 1.54 8.87 -7.08
N LEU A 267 1.18 7.66 -7.53
CA LEU A 267 -0.09 7.40 -8.21
C LEU A 267 -1.28 7.12 -7.29
N ARG A 268 -1.02 6.60 -6.10
CA ARG A 268 -2.07 6.18 -5.18
C ARG A 268 -2.86 7.39 -4.68
N VAL A 269 -4.10 7.15 -4.26
CA VAL A 269 -4.88 8.17 -3.55
C VAL A 269 -4.49 8.11 -2.08
N THR A 270 -3.74 9.12 -1.61
CA THR A 270 -3.41 9.28 -0.19
C THR A 270 -4.68 9.50 0.63
N LYS A 271 -4.76 8.84 1.79
CA LYS A 271 -5.86 8.96 2.75
C LYS A 271 -5.41 9.68 4.01
N THR A 272 -6.36 10.15 4.80
CA THR A 272 -6.08 10.83 6.05
C THR A 272 -5.31 9.90 6.98
N HIS A 273 -4.21 10.41 7.54
CA HIS A 273 -3.44 9.68 8.53
C HIS A 273 -4.22 9.60 9.85
N HIS A 274 -4.18 8.43 10.48
CA HIS A 274 -4.75 8.23 11.80
C HIS A 274 -3.64 8.30 12.86
N SER A 275 -3.80 9.17 13.85
CA SER A 275 -2.87 9.32 14.99
C SER A 275 -2.63 7.99 15.72
N TRP A 276 -3.69 7.22 15.93
CA TRP A 276 -3.64 5.91 16.61
C TRP A 276 -2.83 4.84 15.87
N SER A 277 -2.55 5.02 14.57
CA SER A 277 -1.85 4.01 13.77
C SER A 277 -0.49 3.62 14.36
N ARG A 278 0.25 4.59 14.90
CA ARG A 278 1.56 4.37 15.52
C ARG A 278 1.47 3.70 16.89
N GLY A 279 0.33 3.88 17.59
CA GLY A 279 0.01 3.15 18.82
C GLY A 279 -0.28 1.66 18.60
N VAL A 280 -0.74 1.28 17.40
CA VAL A 280 -1.00 -0.12 17.03
C VAL A 280 0.23 -0.76 16.40
N TRP A 281 0.85 -0.07 15.46
CA TRP A 281 1.91 -0.60 14.61
C TRP A 281 3.28 -0.08 15.05
N PHE A 282 3.81 -0.66 16.13
CA PHE A 282 5.13 -0.32 16.65
C PHE A 282 6.10 -1.50 16.56
N SER A 283 7.40 -1.19 16.61
CA SER A 283 8.45 -2.21 16.63
C SER A 283 8.25 -3.14 17.83
N GLN A 284 8.52 -4.44 17.64
CA GLN A 284 8.33 -5.47 18.67
C GLN A 284 6.88 -5.78 19.08
N ALA A 285 5.86 -5.13 18.51
CA ALA A 285 4.47 -5.51 18.73
C ALA A 285 4.21 -6.98 18.34
N THR A 286 3.37 -7.68 19.10
CA THR A 286 2.96 -9.05 18.75
C THR A 286 1.90 -8.99 17.65
N PRO A 287 2.10 -9.57 16.46
CA PRO A 287 1.20 -9.37 15.32
C PRO A 287 -0.27 -9.72 15.59
N LYS A 288 -0.55 -10.81 16.32
CA LYS A 288 -1.92 -11.20 16.70
C LYS A 288 -2.60 -10.17 17.62
N TYR A 289 -1.85 -9.53 18.52
CA TYR A 289 -2.39 -8.52 19.43
C TYR A 289 -2.63 -7.20 18.69
N ALA A 290 -1.67 -6.81 17.85
CA ALA A 290 -1.80 -5.61 17.02
C ALA A 290 -2.99 -5.70 16.03
N PHE A 291 -3.20 -6.86 15.39
CA PHE A 291 -4.34 -7.06 14.50
C PHE A 291 -5.68 -6.96 15.23
N MET A 292 -5.78 -7.56 16.41
CA MET A 292 -7.00 -7.47 17.23
C MET A 292 -7.24 -6.01 17.69
N THR A 293 -6.17 -5.33 18.13
CA THR A 293 -6.23 -3.93 18.56
C THR A 293 -6.70 -3.02 17.42
N TRP A 294 -6.22 -3.26 16.20
CA TRP A 294 -6.70 -2.56 15.00
C TRP A 294 -8.21 -2.74 14.79
N LEU A 295 -8.74 -3.96 14.94
CA LEU A 295 -10.19 -4.19 14.88
C LEU A 295 -10.94 -3.47 16.00
N ALA A 296 -10.39 -3.44 17.21
CA ALA A 296 -10.99 -2.74 18.35
C ALA A 296 -11.08 -1.23 18.09
N LEU A 297 -10.00 -0.62 17.58
CA LEU A 297 -9.96 0.80 17.24
C LEU A 297 -10.95 1.19 16.15
N LEU A 298 -11.13 0.34 15.14
CA LEU A 298 -12.16 0.53 14.12
C LEU A 298 -13.59 0.21 14.61
N ASN A 299 -13.74 -0.20 15.87
CA ASN A 299 -14.97 -0.72 16.45
C ASN A 299 -15.61 -1.81 15.57
N ARG A 300 -14.81 -2.82 15.17
CA ARG A 300 -15.21 -3.93 14.28
C ARG A 300 -15.17 -5.31 14.94
N LEU A 301 -14.97 -5.34 16.25
CA LEU A 301 -15.19 -6.55 17.04
C LEU A 301 -16.69 -6.85 17.13
N SER A 302 -17.03 -8.10 17.43
CA SER A 302 -18.43 -8.55 17.52
C SER A 302 -18.96 -8.38 18.95
N THR A 303 -18.88 -7.14 19.45
CA THR A 303 -19.48 -6.73 20.73
C THR A 303 -21.00 -6.77 20.66
N MET A 304 -21.69 -6.94 21.78
CA MET A 304 -23.14 -7.18 21.74
C MET A 304 -23.95 -5.97 21.23
N ASP A 305 -23.50 -4.74 21.49
CA ASP A 305 -24.07 -3.52 20.90
C ASP A 305 -24.10 -3.57 19.35
N ARG A 306 -23.11 -4.24 18.74
CA ARG A 306 -23.03 -4.43 17.30
C ARG A 306 -23.85 -5.63 16.84
N VAL A 307 -23.80 -6.74 17.58
CA VAL A 307 -24.55 -7.97 17.26
C VAL A 307 -26.05 -7.72 17.26
N ALA A 308 -26.55 -6.92 18.20
CA ALA A 308 -27.96 -6.54 18.29
C ALA A 308 -28.50 -5.89 17.02
N ARG A 309 -27.65 -5.28 16.17
CA ARG A 309 -28.06 -4.64 14.92
C ARG A 309 -28.51 -5.63 13.84
N TRP A 310 -28.12 -6.90 13.93
CA TRP A 310 -28.47 -7.93 12.94
C TRP A 310 -29.08 -9.19 13.58
N SER A 311 -29.23 -9.22 14.90
CA SER A 311 -29.87 -10.31 15.64
C SER A 311 -30.89 -9.72 16.61
N GLN A 312 -32.16 -9.66 16.18
CA GLN A 312 -33.26 -9.26 17.07
C GLN A 312 -33.32 -10.18 18.28
N GLY A 313 -33.49 -9.60 19.47
CA GLY A 313 -33.58 -10.34 20.73
C GLY A 313 -32.25 -10.82 21.32
N ALA A 314 -31.09 -10.44 20.75
CA ALA A 314 -29.80 -10.77 21.34
C ALA A 314 -29.62 -10.07 22.70
N ASP A 315 -29.23 -10.82 23.73
CA ASP A 315 -28.88 -10.25 25.03
C ASP A 315 -27.64 -9.34 24.89
N THR A 316 -27.81 -8.07 25.22
CA THR A 316 -26.76 -7.06 25.09
C THR A 316 -25.94 -6.88 26.35
N ILE A 317 -26.28 -7.56 27.44
CA ILE A 317 -25.58 -7.44 28.72
C ILE A 317 -24.17 -8.03 28.60
N CYS A 318 -23.21 -7.35 29.21
CA CYS A 318 -21.82 -7.78 29.27
C CYS A 318 -21.71 -9.12 30.01
N VAL A 319 -21.22 -10.15 29.31
CA VAL A 319 -21.07 -11.49 29.87
C VAL A 319 -20.04 -11.58 31.00
N LEU A 320 -19.16 -10.58 31.14
CA LEU A 320 -18.12 -10.56 32.17
C LEU A 320 -18.63 -10.03 33.52
N CYS A 321 -19.27 -8.86 33.54
CA CYS A 321 -19.79 -8.27 34.78
C CYS A 321 -21.28 -8.52 35.01
N LYS A 322 -22.06 -8.81 33.96
CA LYS A 322 -23.52 -8.98 33.98
C LYS A 322 -24.32 -7.76 34.46
N THR A 323 -23.73 -6.55 34.45
CA THR A 323 -24.38 -5.34 35.00
C THR A 323 -24.75 -4.27 33.98
N ALA A 324 -24.05 -4.19 32.85
CA ALA A 324 -24.26 -3.13 31.86
C ALA A 324 -24.17 -3.67 30.43
N GLN A 325 -24.59 -2.86 29.45
CA GLN A 325 -24.53 -3.23 28.04
C GLN A 325 -23.08 -3.38 27.54
N GLU A 326 -22.82 -4.42 26.74
CA GLU A 326 -21.50 -4.70 26.17
C GLU A 326 -21.22 -3.80 24.97
N THR A 327 -20.64 -2.63 25.23
CA THR A 327 -19.96 -1.80 24.24
C THR A 327 -18.46 -2.13 24.19
N ARG A 328 -17.73 -1.61 23.19
CA ARG A 328 -16.26 -1.73 23.15
C ARG A 328 -15.62 -1.13 24.42
N ASP A 329 -16.02 0.08 24.77
CA ASP A 329 -15.37 0.85 25.84
C ASP A 329 -15.66 0.18 27.19
N HIS A 330 -16.92 -0.24 27.38
CA HIS A 330 -17.32 -1.03 28.54
C HIS A 330 -16.56 -2.35 28.64
N LEU A 331 -16.55 -3.16 27.58
CA LEU A 331 -15.93 -4.47 27.58
C LEU A 331 -14.45 -4.41 27.98
N PHE A 332 -13.72 -3.41 27.51
CA PHE A 332 -12.26 -3.36 27.70
C PHE A 332 -11.81 -2.58 28.93
N PHE A 333 -12.50 -1.50 29.33
CA PHE A 333 -11.97 -0.61 30.36
C PHE A 333 -12.97 -0.16 31.43
N GLU A 334 -14.28 -0.08 31.15
CA GLU A 334 -15.26 0.36 32.17
C GLU A 334 -15.87 -0.81 32.96
N CYS A 335 -15.84 -2.03 32.41
CA CYS A 335 -16.32 -3.24 33.08
C CYS A 335 -15.57 -3.47 34.41
N SER A 336 -16.29 -3.80 35.48
CA SER A 336 -15.71 -4.05 36.81
C SER A 336 -14.65 -5.16 36.83
N TYR A 337 -14.77 -6.14 35.94
CA TYR A 337 -13.77 -7.20 35.75
C TYR A 337 -12.56 -6.68 34.95
N SER A 338 -12.80 -6.05 33.79
CA SER A 338 -11.73 -5.61 32.88
C SER A 338 -10.90 -4.44 33.41
N SER A 339 -11.55 -3.47 34.07
CA SER A 339 -10.91 -2.29 34.68
C SER A 339 -9.84 -2.68 35.71
N GLN A 340 -10.10 -3.72 36.50
CA GLN A 340 -9.13 -4.26 37.46
C GLN A 340 -7.90 -4.89 36.77
N ILE A 341 -8.09 -5.57 35.63
CA ILE A 341 -6.98 -6.09 34.83
C ILE A 341 -6.16 -4.92 34.27
N TRP A 342 -6.81 -3.94 33.66
CA TRP A 342 -6.15 -2.75 33.12
C TRP A 342 -5.37 -1.98 34.20
N GLY A 343 -6.03 -1.67 35.32
CA GLY A 343 -5.42 -1.02 36.48
C GLY A 343 -4.21 -1.76 37.01
N SER A 344 -4.30 -3.09 37.14
CA SER A 344 -3.17 -3.91 37.59
C SER A 344 -1.94 -3.81 36.69
N LEU A 345 -2.12 -3.49 35.40
CA LEU A 345 -1.06 -3.41 34.39
C LEU A 345 -0.44 -2.01 34.27
N VAL A 346 -1.23 -0.95 34.35
CA VAL A 346 -0.73 0.39 34.01
C VAL A 346 -0.85 1.43 35.11
N LYS A 347 -1.60 1.18 36.19
CA LYS A 347 -1.83 2.19 37.24
C LYS A 347 -0.53 2.71 37.85
N GLY A 348 0.45 1.84 38.13
CA GLY A 348 1.77 2.28 38.63
C GLY A 348 2.66 2.98 37.58
N ILE A 349 2.38 2.80 36.28
CA ILE A 349 3.09 3.47 35.18
C ILE A 349 2.49 4.85 34.89
N LEU A 350 1.16 4.98 34.98
CA LEU A 350 0.41 6.20 34.69
C LEU A 350 0.21 7.09 35.91
N LYS A 351 0.18 6.52 37.13
CA LYS A 351 -0.05 7.25 38.39
C LYS A 351 -1.31 8.12 38.31
N GLU A 352 -1.17 9.43 38.54
CA GLU A 352 -2.25 10.42 38.50
C GLU A 352 -2.93 10.54 37.14
N THR A 353 -2.20 10.21 36.07
CA THR A 353 -2.77 10.24 34.71
C THR A 353 -3.56 8.97 34.37
N TYR A 354 -3.83 8.06 35.31
CA TYR A 354 -4.59 6.84 35.03
C TYR A 354 -6.05 7.13 34.68
N THR A 355 -6.57 6.45 33.64
CA THR A 355 -7.98 6.52 33.24
C THR A 355 -8.46 5.17 32.70
N ASN A 356 -9.77 5.01 32.69
CA ASN A 356 -10.47 3.93 32.00
C ASN A 356 -11.14 4.41 30.69
N GLU A 357 -11.08 5.71 30.39
CA GLU A 357 -11.68 6.27 29.18
C GLU A 357 -10.92 5.85 27.92
N TRP A 358 -11.60 5.15 27.00
CA TRP A 358 -10.98 4.65 25.76
C TRP A 358 -10.29 5.76 24.96
N LYS A 359 -10.93 6.93 24.84
CA LYS A 359 -10.43 8.05 24.03
C LYS A 359 -9.08 8.55 24.55
N ASP A 360 -8.95 8.72 25.86
CA ASP A 360 -7.73 9.22 26.50
C ASP A 360 -6.60 8.18 26.42
N ILE A 361 -6.93 6.90 26.59
CA ILE A 361 -5.97 5.80 26.41
C ILE A 361 -5.41 5.81 24.98
N VAL A 362 -6.27 6.02 23.98
CA VAL A 362 -5.85 6.12 22.57
C VAL A 362 -4.93 7.32 22.33
N ILE A 363 -5.16 8.45 22.99
CA ILE A 363 -4.26 9.61 22.92
C ILE A 363 -2.88 9.24 23.45
N TRP A 364 -2.78 8.58 24.61
CA TRP A 364 -1.48 8.23 25.20
C TRP A 364 -0.68 7.23 24.39
N ILE A 365 -1.32 6.17 23.87
CA ILE A 365 -0.59 5.21 23.03
C ILE A 365 -0.13 5.86 21.71
N SER A 366 -0.69 7.01 21.35
CA SER A 366 -0.31 7.78 20.16
C SER A 366 0.73 8.87 20.46
N ASP A 367 1.00 9.19 21.73
CA ASP A 367 1.90 10.27 22.12
C ASP A 367 3.37 9.85 22.01
N GLU A 368 4.07 10.41 21.03
CA GLU A 368 5.50 10.14 20.79
C GLU A 368 6.43 11.00 21.64
N LYS A 369 5.91 12.00 22.36
CA LYS A 369 6.71 12.82 23.29
C LYS A 369 7.04 12.05 24.56
N MET A 370 6.29 10.99 24.85
CA MET A 370 6.51 10.15 26.01
C MET A 370 7.83 9.37 25.90
N GLU A 371 8.51 9.19 27.03
CA GLU A 371 9.70 8.35 27.13
C GLU A 371 9.47 6.98 26.46
N ARG A 372 10.38 6.59 25.56
CA ARG A 372 10.26 5.42 24.70
C ARG A 372 9.90 4.12 25.45
N MET A 373 10.55 3.89 26.59
CA MET A 373 10.34 2.72 27.43
C MET A 373 8.94 2.71 28.05
N ARG A 374 8.52 3.84 28.63
CA ARG A 374 7.17 4.03 29.19
C ARG A 374 6.10 3.81 28.12
N LEU A 375 6.29 4.42 26.96
CA LEU A 375 5.38 4.33 25.83
C LEU A 375 5.26 2.89 25.32
N PHE A 376 6.37 2.16 25.19
CA PHE A 376 6.35 0.75 24.80
C PHE A 376 5.56 -0.11 25.79
N CYS A 377 5.82 0.04 27.09
CA CYS A 377 5.13 -0.73 28.13
C CYS A 377 3.62 -0.49 28.10
N ILE A 378 3.17 0.76 27.97
CA ILE A 378 1.74 1.11 27.89
C ILE A 378 1.13 0.53 26.62
N ARG A 379 1.76 0.73 25.45
CA ARG A 379 1.29 0.19 24.17
C ARG A 379 1.16 -1.34 24.22
N TYR A 380 2.16 -2.03 24.76
CA TYR A 380 2.15 -3.48 24.83
C TYR A 380 1.12 -4.00 25.84
N ALA A 381 1.02 -3.36 27.02
CA ALA A 381 0.00 -3.66 28.03
C ALA A 381 -1.42 -3.49 27.48
N PHE A 382 -1.66 -2.41 26.72
CA PHE A 382 -2.92 -2.16 26.03
C PHE A 382 -3.24 -3.31 25.07
N GLN A 383 -2.33 -3.64 24.15
CA GLN A 383 -2.55 -4.69 23.16
C GLN A 383 -2.81 -6.07 23.78
N ILE A 384 -2.06 -6.46 24.81
CA ILE A 384 -2.24 -7.76 25.47
C ILE A 384 -3.51 -7.82 26.32
N ALA A 385 -3.89 -6.72 26.98
CA ALA A 385 -5.12 -6.61 27.75
C ALA A 385 -6.32 -6.79 26.82
N LEU A 386 -6.39 -6.03 25.73
CA LEU A 386 -7.45 -6.17 24.73
C LEU A 386 -7.57 -7.61 24.22
N TYR A 387 -6.45 -8.20 23.78
CA TYR A 387 -6.46 -9.56 23.25
C TYR A 387 -6.92 -10.59 24.28
N THR A 388 -6.47 -10.48 25.53
CA THR A 388 -6.77 -11.45 26.58
C THR A 388 -8.21 -11.34 27.05
N LEU A 389 -8.69 -10.11 27.28
CA LEU A 389 -10.09 -9.85 27.66
C LEU A 389 -11.06 -10.31 26.56
N TRP A 390 -10.73 -10.06 25.29
CA TRP A 390 -11.56 -10.54 24.18
C TRP A 390 -11.62 -12.07 24.10
N ARG A 391 -10.50 -12.75 24.37
CA ARG A 391 -10.48 -14.22 24.44
C ARG A 391 -11.32 -14.73 25.61
N GLU A 392 -11.15 -14.14 26.79
CA GLU A 392 -11.90 -14.54 27.98
C GLU A 392 -13.40 -14.32 27.78
N ARG A 393 -13.78 -13.15 27.25
CA ARG A 393 -15.16 -12.85 26.89
C ARG A 393 -15.75 -13.88 25.92
N ASN A 394 -15.04 -14.24 24.85
CA ASN A 394 -15.57 -15.21 23.88
C ASN A 394 -15.65 -16.62 24.49
N LYS A 395 -14.70 -16.98 25.34
CA LYS A 395 -14.72 -18.22 26.11
C LYS A 395 -16.00 -18.31 26.96
N VAL A 396 -16.29 -17.29 27.76
CA VAL A 396 -17.51 -17.23 28.59
C VAL A 396 -18.79 -17.25 27.76
N ARG A 397 -18.79 -16.57 26.62
CA ARG A 397 -19.94 -16.57 25.70
C ARG A 397 -20.23 -17.96 25.10
N HIS A 398 -19.21 -18.80 24.94
CA HIS A 398 -19.34 -20.18 24.51
C HIS A 398 -19.47 -21.14 25.69
N GLU A 399 -20.11 -20.68 26.77
CA GLU A 399 -20.52 -21.45 27.95
C GLU A 399 -19.37 -22.05 28.78
N GLU A 400 -18.14 -21.58 28.58
CA GLU A 400 -17.05 -21.92 29.48
C GLU A 400 -17.03 -21.02 30.73
N LYS A 401 -16.46 -21.52 31.83
CA LYS A 401 -16.39 -20.77 33.09
C LYS A 401 -15.46 -19.55 32.99
N LEU A 402 -15.92 -18.42 33.53
CA LEU A 402 -15.13 -17.20 33.70
C LEU A 402 -13.90 -17.49 34.59
N MET A 403 -12.73 -17.12 34.09
CA MET A 403 -11.47 -17.28 34.79
C MET A 403 -11.42 -16.36 36.03
N PRO A 404 -10.97 -16.86 37.19
CA PRO A 404 -10.74 -16.01 38.36
C PRO A 404 -9.77 -14.86 38.02
N ILE A 405 -10.11 -13.66 38.49
CA ILE A 405 -9.42 -12.43 38.07
C ILE A 405 -7.92 -12.45 38.38
N GLU A 406 -7.53 -13.02 39.53
CA GLU A 406 -6.13 -13.13 39.95
C GLU A 406 -5.30 -14.03 39.03
N VAL A 407 -5.92 -15.06 38.46
CA VAL A 407 -5.26 -15.94 37.48
C VAL A 407 -5.04 -15.17 36.18
N LEU A 408 -6.03 -14.41 35.73
CA LEU A 408 -5.93 -13.61 34.51
C LEU A 408 -4.88 -12.49 34.65
N LYS A 409 -4.84 -11.80 35.80
CA LYS A 409 -3.79 -10.80 36.12
C LYS A 409 -2.40 -11.41 35.98
N LYS A 410 -2.14 -12.56 36.61
CA LYS A 410 -0.86 -13.28 36.51
C LYS A 410 -0.53 -13.68 35.07
N LEU A 411 -1.52 -14.13 34.29
CA LEU A 411 -1.31 -14.52 32.89
C LEU A 411 -0.92 -13.33 32.01
N VAL A 412 -1.63 -12.21 32.13
CA VAL A 412 -1.35 -11.02 31.31
C VAL A 412 -0.01 -10.41 31.68
N ASP A 413 0.30 -10.27 32.97
CA ASP A 413 1.58 -9.75 33.43
C ASP A 413 2.75 -10.66 33.02
N LYS A 414 2.61 -12.00 33.15
CA LYS A 414 3.59 -12.95 32.60
C LYS A 414 3.78 -12.78 31.09
N GLY A 415 2.70 -12.52 30.35
CA GLY A 415 2.76 -12.25 28.92
C GLY A 415 3.59 -11.03 28.56
N VAL A 416 3.48 -9.94 29.34
CA VAL A 416 4.33 -8.75 29.16
C VAL A 416 5.78 -9.06 29.55
N ARG A 417 6.02 -9.67 30.71
CA ARG A 417 7.37 -10.06 31.16
C ARG A 417 8.09 -10.92 30.13
N ASN A 418 7.42 -11.93 29.59
CA ASN A 418 7.98 -12.79 28.56
C ASN A 418 8.42 -11.99 27.32
N LYS A 419 7.64 -10.98 26.93
CA LYS A 419 8.00 -10.13 25.79
C LYS A 419 9.23 -9.27 26.11
N LEU A 420 9.26 -8.64 27.27
CA LEU A 420 10.40 -7.82 27.71
C LEU A 420 11.68 -8.67 27.83
N SER A 421 11.58 -9.87 28.39
CA SER A 421 12.70 -10.84 28.47
C SER A 421 13.22 -11.23 27.08
N LEU A 422 12.32 -11.47 26.12
CA LEU A 422 12.71 -11.75 24.73
C LEU A 422 13.39 -10.55 24.05
N MET A 423 12.98 -9.32 24.37
CA MET A 423 13.61 -8.13 23.82
C MET A 423 15.02 -7.92 24.40
N ARG A 424 15.18 -8.18 25.70
CA ARG A 424 16.48 -8.19 26.36
C ARG A 424 17.42 -9.23 25.77
N SER A 425 16.96 -10.46 25.55
CA SER A 425 17.81 -11.52 24.96
C SER A 425 18.23 -11.20 23.53
N LYS A 426 17.39 -10.49 22.77
CA LYS A 426 17.70 -10.00 21.41
C LYS A 426 18.53 -8.70 21.39
N LYS A 427 18.96 -8.18 22.55
CA LYS A 427 19.75 -6.94 22.68
C LYS A 427 19.15 -5.77 21.88
N VAL A 428 17.83 -5.57 21.97
CA VAL A 428 17.15 -4.46 21.30
C VAL A 428 17.65 -3.13 21.87
N ARG A 429 18.30 -2.29 21.05
CA ARG A 429 18.90 -1.02 21.48
C ARG A 429 17.90 -0.08 22.17
N GLY A 430 18.28 0.43 23.33
CA GLY A 430 17.53 1.42 24.11
C GLY A 430 16.41 0.80 24.97
N MET A 431 16.44 -0.52 25.16
CA MET A 431 15.45 -1.32 25.89
C MET A 431 16.10 -2.21 26.95
N GLU A 432 17.33 -1.90 27.37
CA GLU A 432 18.14 -2.76 28.24
C GLU A 432 17.58 -2.84 29.66
N LYS A 433 16.97 -1.76 30.15
CA LYS A 433 16.41 -1.62 31.51
C LYS A 433 14.89 -1.83 31.57
N GLU A 434 14.26 -2.23 30.47
CA GLU A 434 12.80 -2.34 30.37
C GLU A 434 12.15 -3.26 31.41
N LEU A 435 12.78 -4.40 31.66
CA LEU A 435 12.27 -5.36 32.63
C LEU A 435 12.37 -4.80 34.06
N GLN A 436 13.46 -4.11 34.39
CA GLN A 436 13.64 -3.44 35.68
C GLN A 436 12.60 -2.33 35.87
N PHE A 437 12.37 -1.53 34.82
CA PHE A 437 11.32 -0.52 34.82
C PHE A 437 9.93 -1.13 35.06
N TRP A 438 9.58 -2.20 34.33
CA TRP A 438 8.28 -2.86 34.49
C TRP A 438 8.06 -3.36 35.93
N PHE A 439 9.08 -3.97 36.55
CA PHE A 439 9.01 -4.39 37.94
C PHE A 439 8.89 -3.22 38.92
N SER A 440 9.63 -2.12 38.70
CA SER A 440 9.59 -0.95 39.59
C SER A 440 8.25 -0.20 39.62
N LYS A 441 7.34 -0.51 38.69
CA LYS A 441 6.04 0.16 38.54
C LYS A 441 4.86 -0.76 38.85
N ARG A 442 5.10 -1.95 39.42
CA ARG A 442 4.07 -2.83 39.95
C ARG A 442 3.81 -2.44 41.41
N LEU A 443 2.55 -2.18 41.73
CA LEU A 443 2.07 -2.00 43.10
C LEU A 443 1.94 -3.36 43.79
#